data_AF-A0A967ZGM7-F1
#
_entry.id   AF-A0A967ZGM7-F1
#
_cell.length_a   1.000
_cell.length_b   1.000
_cell.length_c   1.000
_cell.angle_alpha   90.00
_cell.angle_beta   90.00
_cell.angle_gamma   90.00
#
_symmetry.space_group_name_H-M   'P 1'
#
loop_
_entity.id
_entity.type
_entity.pdbx_description
1 polymer ?
#
loop_
_entity_poly.entity_id
_entity_poly.type
_entity_poly.pdbx_seq_one_letter_code
_entity_poly.pdbx_strand_id
1 'polypeptide(L)'
;MWREDAENGRISGPLPASLERVFIAPQDIGRFAAEAFDHPEEWLGRAEAIAGQKISYGEAAASMGRVLGHPVEYYQIPWDEFTATATPTAVAREGWYLENSDPIDVDALRARYPWLMTLEQYLRARGWGETN
;
A
#
# COMPACT_ATOMS: atom_id res chain seq x y z
N MET A 1 5.47 -8.85 9.71
CA MET A 1 4.27 -9.47 9.12
C MET A 1 4.47 -9.61 7.62
N TRP A 2 4.20 -8.62 6.77
CA TRP A 2 4.27 -8.83 5.31
C TRP A 2 5.62 -9.28 4.73
N ARG A 3 6.76 -8.88 5.31
CA ARG A 3 8.08 -9.29 4.78
C ARG A 3 8.31 -10.80 4.89
N GLU A 4 8.20 -11.34 6.09
CA GLU A 4 8.38 -12.77 6.36
C GLU A 4 7.37 -13.62 5.59
N ASP A 5 6.11 -13.20 5.56
CA ASP A 5 5.05 -13.85 4.78
C ASP A 5 5.39 -13.90 3.28
N ALA A 6 5.83 -12.77 2.72
CA ALA A 6 6.23 -12.68 1.33
C ALA A 6 7.49 -13.49 1.02
N GLU A 7 8.51 -13.48 1.90
CA GLU A 7 9.72 -14.32 1.77
C GLU A 7 9.37 -15.83 1.79
N ASN A 8 8.29 -16.21 2.48
CA ASN A 8 7.73 -17.57 2.45
C ASN A 8 6.80 -17.85 1.26
N GLY A 9 6.65 -16.90 0.33
CA GLY A 9 5.88 -17.06 -0.90
C GLY A 9 4.38 -16.78 -0.77
N ARG A 10 3.90 -16.25 0.36
CA ARG A 10 2.46 -15.99 0.54
C ARG A 10 2.17 -14.87 1.52
N ILE A 11 1.41 -13.86 1.08
CA ILE A 11 0.77 -12.89 1.98
C ILE A 11 -0.73 -13.18 2.11
N SER A 12 -1.34 -12.78 3.23
CA SER A 12 -2.77 -13.03 3.46
C SER A 12 -3.48 -11.85 4.11
N GLY A 13 -4.78 -11.72 3.81
CA GLY A 13 -5.65 -10.71 4.40
C GLY A 13 -7.13 -11.05 4.17
N PRO A 14 -8.07 -10.38 4.87
CA PRO A 14 -9.49 -10.69 4.77
C PRO A 14 -10.16 -10.14 3.51
N LEU A 15 -9.51 -9.19 2.84
CA LEU A 15 -10.05 -8.49 1.68
C LEU A 15 -9.84 -9.29 0.37
N PRO A 16 -10.70 -9.13 -0.64
CA PRO A 16 -10.53 -9.76 -1.95
C PRO A 16 -9.19 -9.42 -2.60
N ALA A 17 -8.62 -10.41 -3.30
CA ALA A 17 -7.37 -10.22 -4.05
C ALA A 17 -7.48 -9.10 -5.09
N SER A 18 -8.67 -8.91 -5.67
CA SER A 18 -8.99 -7.90 -6.68
C SER A 18 -9.28 -6.51 -6.12
N LEU A 19 -9.39 -6.35 -4.79
CA LEU A 19 -9.70 -5.05 -4.20
C LEU A 19 -8.49 -4.13 -4.32
N GLU A 20 -8.63 -3.06 -5.10
CA GLU A 20 -7.61 -2.03 -5.29
C GLU A 20 -7.56 -1.07 -4.11
N ARG A 21 -6.34 -0.83 -3.61
CA ARG A 21 -6.06 0.14 -2.56
C ARG A 21 -4.96 1.09 -2.96
N VAL A 22 -4.97 2.27 -2.36
CA VAL A 22 -3.87 3.23 -2.48
C VAL A 22 -2.75 2.89 -1.51
N PHE A 23 -1.52 3.01 -1.96
CA PHE A 23 -0.30 2.82 -1.17
C PHE A 23 0.57 4.06 -1.27
N ILE A 24 1.24 4.40 -0.17
CA ILE A 24 2.18 5.51 -0.08
C ILE A 24 3.44 5.04 0.66
N ALA A 25 4.62 5.34 0.11
CA ALA A 25 5.87 5.05 0.81
C ALA A 25 6.03 6.02 1.98
N PRO A 26 6.47 5.56 3.17
CA PRO A 26 6.72 6.45 4.31
C PRO A 26 7.69 7.60 3.99
N GLN A 27 8.68 7.37 3.13
CA GLN A 27 9.62 8.40 2.68
C GLN A 27 8.93 9.52 1.90
N ASP A 28 7.93 9.18 1.09
CA ASP A 28 7.16 10.16 0.31
C ASP A 28 6.30 11.03 1.21
N ILE A 29 5.75 10.48 2.31
CA ILE A 29 5.07 11.29 3.35
C ILE A 29 6.05 12.30 3.94
N GLY A 30 7.26 11.86 4.29
CA GLY A 30 8.29 12.74 4.83
C GLY A 30 8.67 13.85 3.85
N ARG A 31 8.73 13.53 2.55
CA ARG A 31 8.98 14.53 1.51
C ARG A 31 7.84 15.54 1.39
N PHE A 32 6.58 15.10 1.36
CA PHE A 32 5.45 16.03 1.39
C PHE A 32 5.47 16.94 2.61
N ALA A 33 5.81 16.40 3.79
CA ALA A 33 5.93 17.20 5.00
C ALA A 33 7.04 18.26 4.86
N ALA A 34 8.20 17.89 4.34
CA ALA A 34 9.30 18.83 4.09
C ALA A 34 8.89 19.94 3.09
N GLU A 35 8.30 19.57 1.94
CA GLU A 35 7.81 20.52 0.93
C GLU A 35 6.78 21.50 1.53
N ALA A 36 5.89 21.01 2.39
CA ALA A 36 4.89 21.84 3.05
C ALA A 36 5.50 22.85 4.04
N PHE A 37 6.58 22.47 4.73
CA PHE A 37 7.29 23.37 5.65
C PHE A 37 8.22 24.35 4.93
N ASP A 38 8.85 23.94 3.82
CA ASP A 38 9.75 24.78 3.04
C ASP A 38 9.00 25.81 2.18
N HIS A 39 7.73 25.53 1.83
CA HIS A 39 6.88 26.37 0.98
C HIS A 39 5.53 26.72 1.62
N PRO A 40 5.49 27.32 2.83
CA PRO A 40 4.25 27.52 3.59
C PRO A 40 3.19 28.35 2.83
N GLU A 41 3.60 29.27 1.96
CA GLU A 41 2.71 30.08 1.12
C GLU A 41 1.87 29.24 0.13
N GLU A 42 2.37 28.07 -0.28
CA GLU A 42 1.68 27.16 -1.20
C GLU A 42 0.85 26.10 -0.46
N TRP A 43 1.19 25.80 0.80
CA TRP A 43 0.66 24.64 1.52
C TRP A 43 -0.22 24.98 2.72
N LEU A 44 -0.16 26.19 3.29
CA LEU A 44 -1.00 26.58 4.41
C LEU A 44 -2.49 26.55 4.03
N GLY A 45 -3.29 25.91 4.88
CA GLY A 45 -4.74 25.75 4.68
C GLY A 45 -5.14 24.72 3.62
N ARG A 46 -4.18 24.03 3.00
CA ARG A 46 -4.43 22.96 2.05
C ARG A 46 -4.58 21.61 2.76
N ALA A 47 -5.51 20.79 2.27
CA ALA A 47 -5.57 19.37 2.57
C ALA A 47 -5.31 18.60 1.27
N GLU A 48 -4.20 17.88 1.20
CA GLU A 48 -3.81 17.10 0.03
C GLU A 48 -3.89 15.61 0.37
N ALA A 49 -4.64 14.85 -0.42
CA ALA A 49 -4.57 13.39 -0.37
C ALA A 49 -3.30 12.91 -1.09
N ILE A 50 -2.57 11.96 -0.50
CA ILE A 50 -1.30 11.46 -1.04
C ILE A 50 -1.34 9.95 -1.24
N ALA A 51 -0.86 9.51 -2.40
CA ALA A 51 -0.75 8.11 -2.79
C ALA A 51 0.29 7.99 -3.90
N GLY A 52 1.16 6.98 -3.82
CA GLY A 52 2.17 6.70 -4.84
C GLY A 52 1.71 5.68 -5.89
N GLN A 53 0.78 4.80 -5.52
CA GLN A 53 0.24 3.76 -6.38
C GLN A 53 -1.18 3.36 -5.95
N LYS A 54 -2.05 3.00 -6.89
CA LYS A 54 -3.31 2.28 -6.64
C LYS A 54 -3.21 0.92 -7.33
N ILE A 55 -3.26 -0.16 -6.57
CA ILE A 55 -3.15 -1.54 -7.06
C ILE A 55 -3.96 -2.49 -6.17
N SER A 56 -4.34 -3.63 -6.73
CA SER A 56 -4.99 -4.73 -6.01
C SER A 56 -4.02 -5.47 -5.09
N TYR A 57 -4.56 -6.20 -4.10
CA TYR A 57 -3.75 -7.06 -3.23
C TYR A 57 -3.01 -8.17 -3.99
N GLY A 58 -3.61 -8.70 -5.06
CA GLY A 58 -2.96 -9.65 -5.96
C GLY A 58 -1.75 -9.05 -6.68
N GLU A 59 -1.88 -7.81 -7.17
CA GLU A 59 -0.76 -7.09 -7.81
C GLU A 59 0.32 -6.68 -6.80
N ALA A 60 -0.06 -6.39 -5.55
CA ALA A 60 0.89 -6.15 -4.47
C ALA A 60 1.74 -7.41 -4.19
N ALA A 61 1.11 -8.58 -4.08
CA ALA A 61 1.81 -9.86 -3.94
C ALA A 61 2.73 -10.13 -5.15
N ALA A 62 2.23 -9.95 -6.38
CA ALA A 62 3.04 -10.10 -7.58
C ALA A 62 4.25 -9.15 -7.61
N SER A 63 4.10 -7.92 -7.09
CA SER A 63 5.19 -6.95 -6.97
C SER A 63 6.25 -7.41 -5.97
N MET A 64 5.84 -7.98 -4.83
CA MET A 64 6.78 -8.60 -3.89
C MET A 64 7.54 -9.76 -4.56
N GLY A 65 6.85 -10.63 -5.31
CA GLY A 65 7.50 -11.74 -5.99
C GLY A 65 8.53 -11.33 -7.03
N ARG A 66 8.27 -10.25 -7.79
CA ARG A 66 9.27 -9.67 -8.71
C ARG A 66 10.50 -9.09 -8.00
N VAL A 67 10.34 -8.61 -6.76
CA VAL A 67 11.44 -8.07 -5.96
C VAL A 67 12.25 -9.20 -5.31
N LEU A 68 11.57 -10.20 -4.75
CA LEU A 68 12.17 -11.34 -4.05
C LEU A 68 12.76 -12.39 -4.99
N GLY A 69 12.36 -12.41 -6.26
CA GLY A 69 12.87 -13.36 -7.25
C GLY A 69 12.19 -14.74 -7.22
N HIS A 70 11.09 -14.88 -6.51
CA HIS A 70 10.25 -16.09 -6.49
C HIS A 70 8.76 -15.72 -6.43
N PRO A 71 7.84 -16.65 -6.80
CA PRO A 71 6.41 -16.39 -6.71
C PRO A 71 5.97 -16.03 -5.29
N VAL A 72 5.09 -15.03 -5.17
CA VAL A 72 4.38 -14.67 -3.94
C VAL A 72 2.90 -14.56 -4.28
N GLU A 73 2.07 -15.33 -3.59
CA GLU A 73 0.63 -15.37 -3.81
C GLU A 73 -0.14 -14.63 -2.71
N TYR A 74 -1.26 -14.03 -3.07
CA TYR A 74 -2.20 -13.49 -2.10
C TYR A 74 -3.26 -14.53 -1.73
N TYR A 75 -3.39 -14.83 -0.45
CA TYR A 75 -4.44 -15.70 0.08
C TYR A 75 -5.49 -14.87 0.82
N GLN A 76 -6.72 -14.87 0.31
CA GLN A 76 -7.83 -14.26 1.01
C GLN A 76 -8.28 -15.17 2.16
N ILE A 77 -8.19 -14.65 3.38
CA ILE A 77 -8.77 -15.27 4.56
C ILE A 77 -10.29 -15.14 4.46
N PRO A 78 -11.07 -16.24 4.59
CA PRO A 78 -12.53 -16.17 4.64
C PRO A 78 -13.01 -15.19 5.70
N TRP A 79 -14.03 -14.39 5.38
CA TRP A 79 -14.51 -13.33 6.26
C TRP A 79 -14.94 -13.85 7.65
N ASP A 80 -15.63 -14.99 7.69
CA ASP A 80 -16.06 -15.62 8.94
C ASP A 80 -14.88 -16.06 9.81
N GLU A 81 -13.79 -16.53 9.19
CA GLU A 81 -12.55 -16.90 9.90
C GLU A 81 -11.86 -15.66 10.48
N PHE A 82 -11.77 -14.59 9.69
CA PHE A 82 -11.21 -13.31 10.13
C PHE A 82 -12.01 -12.74 11.32
N THR A 83 -13.33 -12.67 11.20
CA THR A 83 -14.20 -12.08 12.24
C THR A 83 -14.25 -12.88 13.53
N ALA A 84 -13.99 -14.20 13.48
CA ALA A 84 -13.92 -15.04 14.67
C ALA A 84 -12.78 -14.68 15.63
N THR A 85 -11.72 -14.03 15.13
CA THR A 85 -10.50 -13.71 15.91
C THR A 85 -10.16 -12.22 15.93
N ALA A 86 -10.68 -11.44 14.98
CA ALA A 86 -10.39 -10.02 14.86
C ALA A 86 -11.09 -9.17 15.93
N THR A 87 -10.49 -8.02 16.24
CA THR A 87 -11.14 -7.03 17.11
C THR A 87 -12.32 -6.35 16.37
N PRO A 88 -13.34 -5.86 17.09
CA PRO A 88 -14.46 -5.14 16.46
C PRO A 88 -14.01 -3.97 15.58
N THR A 89 -12.96 -3.26 15.99
CA THR A 89 -12.37 -2.15 15.20
C THR A 89 -11.76 -2.64 13.90
N ALA A 90 -11.07 -3.78 13.91
CA ALA A 90 -10.52 -4.36 12.69
C ALA A 90 -11.65 -4.80 11.74
N VAL A 91 -12.68 -5.48 12.26
CA VAL A 91 -13.86 -5.88 11.47
C VAL A 91 -14.54 -4.67 10.83
N ALA A 92 -14.79 -3.60 11.60
CA ALA A 92 -15.39 -2.38 11.09
C ALA A 92 -14.53 -1.71 10.01
N ARG A 93 -13.21 -1.66 10.20
CA ARG A 93 -12.29 -1.07 9.23
C ARG A 93 -12.31 -1.85 7.90
N GLU A 94 -12.13 -3.17 7.96
CA GLU A 94 -12.09 -3.98 6.73
C GLU A 94 -13.46 -3.99 6.04
N GLY A 95 -14.56 -4.01 6.80
CA GLY A 95 -15.92 -3.88 6.25
C GLY A 95 -16.11 -2.55 5.52
N TRP A 96 -15.64 -1.45 6.10
CA TRP A 96 -15.67 -0.15 5.44
C TRP A 96 -14.88 -0.15 4.12
N TYR A 97 -13.72 -0.80 4.06
CA TYR A 97 -12.94 -0.92 2.82
C TYR A 97 -13.62 -1.74 1.72
N LEU A 98 -14.45 -2.74 2.09
CA LEU A 98 -15.23 -3.49 1.11
C LEU A 98 -16.33 -2.64 0.45
N GLU A 99 -16.85 -1.68 1.20
CA GLU A 99 -17.98 -0.83 0.77
C GLU A 99 -17.52 0.49 0.14
N ASN A 100 -16.25 0.89 0.34
CA ASN A 100 -15.75 2.21 -0.04
C ASN A 100 -14.44 2.11 -0.83
N SER A 101 -14.46 2.62 -2.07
CA SER A 101 -13.27 2.77 -2.90
C SER A 101 -12.51 4.06 -2.60
N ASP A 102 -11.18 4.01 -2.62
CA ASP A 102 -10.36 5.22 -2.53
C ASP A 102 -10.55 6.13 -3.78
N PRO A 103 -11.01 7.39 -3.61
CA PRO A 103 -11.33 8.31 -4.71
C PRO A 103 -10.11 9.04 -5.28
N ILE A 104 -8.90 8.72 -4.80
CA ILE A 104 -7.67 9.42 -5.15
C ILE A 104 -7.28 9.12 -6.60
N ASP A 105 -7.09 10.18 -7.39
CA ASP A 105 -6.50 10.11 -8.73
C ASP A 105 -4.97 10.02 -8.62
N VAL A 106 -4.47 8.79 -8.57
CA VAL A 106 -3.03 8.52 -8.44
C VAL A 106 -2.26 8.91 -9.69
N ASP A 107 -2.86 8.85 -10.89
CA ASP A 107 -2.18 9.23 -12.13
C ASP A 107 -1.94 10.75 -12.16
N ALA A 108 -2.93 11.54 -11.76
CA ALA A 108 -2.76 12.98 -11.59
C ALA A 108 -1.70 13.32 -10.51
N LEU A 109 -1.71 12.62 -9.38
CA LEU A 109 -0.69 12.79 -8.33
C LEU A 109 0.71 12.47 -8.86
N ARG A 110 0.89 11.39 -9.62
CA ARG A 110 2.20 11.00 -10.18
C ARG A 110 2.66 11.95 -11.28
N ALA A 111 1.74 12.52 -12.06
CA ALA A 111 2.07 13.57 -13.02
C ALA A 111 2.57 14.83 -12.30
N ARG A 112 1.96 15.19 -11.17
CA ARG A 112 2.35 16.36 -10.37
C ARG A 112 3.60 16.14 -9.52
N TYR A 113 3.76 14.94 -8.97
CA TYR A 113 4.86 14.55 -8.09
C TYR A 113 5.56 13.30 -8.65
N PRO A 114 6.40 13.45 -9.70
CA PRO A 114 7.02 12.32 -10.40
C PRO A 114 7.93 11.44 -9.53
N TRP A 115 8.29 11.92 -8.35
CA TRP A 115 9.11 11.22 -7.37
C TRP A 115 8.35 10.21 -6.51
N LEU A 116 7.01 10.19 -6.58
CA LEU A 116 6.17 9.23 -5.87
C LEU A 116 6.56 7.79 -6.22
N MET A 117 6.89 7.01 -5.19
CA MET A 117 7.32 5.64 -5.34
C MET A 117 6.14 4.71 -5.60
N THR A 118 6.32 3.80 -6.55
CA THR A 118 5.54 2.56 -6.62
C THR A 118 5.90 1.64 -5.46
N LEU A 119 5.03 0.66 -5.16
CA LEU A 119 5.34 -0.36 -4.16
C LEU A 119 6.65 -1.08 -4.48
N GLU A 120 6.86 -1.48 -5.74
CA GLU A 120 8.09 -2.17 -6.16
C GLU A 120 9.35 -1.33 -5.92
N GLN A 121 9.33 -0.04 -6.29
CA GLN A 121 10.45 0.86 -6.03
C GLN A 121 10.73 0.98 -4.53
N TYR A 122 9.69 1.10 -3.71
CA TYR A 122 9.83 1.14 -2.26
C TYR A 122 10.46 -0.15 -1.73
N LEU A 123 9.96 -1.33 -2.10
CA LEU A 123 10.47 -2.62 -1.64
C LEU A 123 11.95 -2.80 -2.00
N ARG A 124 12.36 -2.43 -3.23
CA ARG A 124 13.77 -2.46 -3.65
C ARG A 124 14.63 -1.51 -2.82
N ALA A 125 14.17 -0.27 -2.60
CA ALA A 125 14.88 0.71 -1.77
C ALA A 125 14.99 0.29 -0.29
N ARG A 126 14.18 -0.68 0.16
CA ARG A 126 14.25 -1.27 1.51
C ARG A 126 15.02 -2.60 1.54
N GLY A 127 15.70 -2.98 0.45
CA GLY A 127 16.55 -4.17 0.39
C GLY A 127 15.78 -5.49 0.42
N TRP A 128 14.55 -5.54 -0.10
CA TRP A 128 13.80 -6.80 -0.18
C TRP A 128 14.37 -7.77 -1.23
N GLY A 129 15.06 -7.26 -2.26
CA GLY A 129 15.65 -8.08 -3.33
C GLY A 129 17.14 -8.39 -3.15
N GLU A 130 17.74 -7.98 -2.04
CA GLU A 130 19.15 -8.23 -1.74
C GLU A 130 19.25 -9.56 -0.98
N THR A 131 19.85 -10.57 -1.60
CA THR A 131 20.21 -11.81 -0.92
C THR A 131 21.46 -11.51 -0.09
N ASN A 132 21.38 -11.71 1.24
CA ASN A 132 22.53 -11.60 2.14
C ASN A 132 23.52 -12.74 1.89
#